data_AF-A0A927XKJ7-F1
#
_entry.id   AF-A0A927XKJ7-F1
#
_cell.length_a   1.000
_cell.length_b   1.000
_cell.length_c   1.000
_cell.angle_alpha   90.00
_cell.angle_beta   90.00
_cell.angle_gamma   90.00
#
_symmetry.space_group_name_H-M   'P 1'
#
loop_
_entity.id
_entity.type
_entity.pdbx_description
1 polymer ?
#
loop_
_entity_poly.entity_id
_entity_poly.type
_entity_poly.pdbx_seq_one_letter_code
_entity_poly.pdbx_strand_id
1 'polypeptide(L)'
;MKLNVNLPQTPYDIVIEKGVLSKAGDWVKKLWKPQKIAIITDNHVGSLYAEKVKLSIENAGFEVIVFDFLEGEASKNLKTVNKAYEFLVKNGMTRSDGIVALGGGVVGDLAGFVASTYMRGIHFLQIPTSLTAQVDSSIGGKTGVNTPFAKNMVGTFTQPDGVLIDPETLQSLGKRELIEGMGEVIKYGLIDDVELWEELSAMDGSPESILEHAESIIYRSCNVKRKVVVEDELDNGVRLYLNFGHTIGHAVEATAGYGKVMHGEAVAIGMVQISRVAEKKGLMPQGITEEIFDMCQKFGLPTDYKPWHVDELYGALVHDKKARGKMIKTVIVPELGSAAINQIPLEEMKEYLEK
;
A
#
# COMPACT_ATOMS: atom_id res chain seq x y z
N MET A 1 2.80 8.32 -18.03
CA MET A 1 3.89 8.86 -17.19
C MET A 1 4.82 7.73 -16.75
N LYS A 2 6.07 8.05 -16.39
CA LYS A 2 7.06 7.06 -15.96
C LYS A 2 7.88 7.62 -14.80
N LEU A 3 8.07 6.81 -13.76
CA LEU A 3 8.96 7.09 -12.63
C LEU A 3 10.00 5.98 -12.51
N ASN A 4 11.22 6.33 -12.12
CA ASN A 4 12.31 5.37 -11.94
C ASN A 4 12.68 5.23 -10.45
N VAL A 5 12.59 4.01 -9.94
CA VAL A 5 13.04 3.63 -8.60
C VAL A 5 14.49 3.16 -8.72
N ASN A 6 15.42 4.10 -8.55
CA ASN A 6 16.85 3.88 -8.79
C ASN A 6 17.56 3.24 -7.59
N LEU A 7 17.23 1.97 -7.31
CA LEU A 7 17.93 1.20 -6.27
C LEU A 7 19.24 0.62 -6.82
N PRO A 8 20.33 0.55 -6.02
CA PRO A 8 21.64 0.12 -6.51
C PRO A 8 21.68 -1.28 -7.13
N GLN A 9 20.86 -2.22 -6.64
CA GLN A 9 20.89 -3.62 -7.07
C GLN A 9 19.71 -4.02 -7.96
N THR A 10 18.55 -3.42 -7.73
CA THR A 10 17.27 -3.82 -8.33
C THR A 10 16.48 -2.59 -8.79
N PRO A 11 17.03 -1.79 -9.74
CA PRO A 11 16.30 -0.65 -10.27
C PRO A 11 15.10 -1.13 -11.09
N TYR A 12 13.98 -0.41 -10.97
CA TYR A 12 12.79 -0.70 -11.76
C TYR A 12 12.02 0.57 -12.10
N ASP A 13 11.12 0.43 -13.06
CA ASP A 13 10.25 1.52 -13.51
C ASP A 13 8.81 1.32 -13.02
N ILE A 14 8.16 2.43 -12.69
CA ILE A 14 6.72 2.54 -12.49
C ILE A 14 6.16 3.24 -13.73
N VAL A 15 5.32 2.53 -14.47
CA VAL A 15 4.65 3.05 -15.68
C VAL A 15 3.19 3.30 -15.33
N ILE A 16 2.70 4.52 -15.59
CA ILE A 16 1.31 4.92 -15.35
C ILE A 16 0.72 5.35 -16.68
N GLU A 17 -0.27 4.61 -17.19
CA GLU A 17 -0.92 4.92 -18.47
C GLU A 17 -2.35 4.36 -18.46
N LYS A 18 -3.33 5.19 -18.83
CA LYS A 18 -4.73 4.77 -18.99
C LYS A 18 -4.88 3.70 -20.09
N GLY A 19 -5.61 2.63 -19.79
CA GLY A 19 -5.91 1.54 -20.73
C GLY A 19 -4.72 0.61 -21.02
N VAL A 20 -3.62 0.73 -20.26
CA VAL A 20 -2.37 0.01 -20.50
C VAL A 20 -2.46 -1.49 -20.23
N LEU A 21 -3.51 -1.99 -19.55
CA LEU A 21 -3.69 -3.44 -19.37
C LEU A 21 -3.76 -4.20 -20.70
N SER A 22 -4.30 -3.57 -21.76
CA SER A 22 -4.34 -4.16 -23.10
C SER A 22 -2.95 -4.34 -23.74
N LYS A 23 -1.96 -3.57 -23.26
CA LYS A 23 -0.57 -3.57 -23.70
C LYS A 23 0.38 -4.21 -22.67
N ALA A 24 -0.16 -4.93 -21.68
CA ALA A 24 0.64 -5.57 -20.63
C ALA A 24 1.71 -6.49 -21.21
N GLY A 25 1.41 -7.27 -22.26
CA GLY A 25 2.38 -8.14 -22.92
C GLY A 25 3.56 -7.40 -23.55
N ASP A 26 3.31 -6.26 -24.19
CA ASP A 26 4.38 -5.42 -24.77
C ASP A 26 5.30 -4.85 -23.69
N TRP A 27 4.75 -4.53 -22.52
CA TRP A 27 5.53 -4.10 -21.37
C TRP A 27 6.36 -5.25 -20.79
N VAL A 28 5.76 -6.41 -20.55
CA VAL A 28 6.45 -7.62 -20.06
C VAL A 28 7.60 -8.00 -21.00
N LYS A 29 7.40 -7.96 -22.32
CA LYS A 29 8.42 -8.30 -23.32
C LYS A 29 9.66 -7.39 -23.31
N LYS A 30 9.55 -6.18 -22.76
CA LYS A 30 10.69 -5.27 -22.58
C LYS A 30 11.53 -5.63 -21.35
N LEU A 31 10.93 -6.34 -20.39
CA LEU A 31 11.55 -6.69 -19.12
C LEU A 31 12.08 -8.12 -19.12
N TRP A 32 11.32 -9.06 -19.69
CA TRP A 32 11.59 -10.49 -19.63
C TRP A 32 11.73 -11.09 -21.02
N LYS A 33 12.55 -12.15 -21.10
CA LYS A 33 12.58 -13.04 -22.27
C LYS A 33 11.35 -13.96 -22.22
N PRO A 34 10.91 -14.52 -23.37
CA PRO A 34 9.83 -15.51 -23.38
C PRO A 34 10.07 -16.62 -22.35
N GLN A 35 9.14 -16.76 -21.42
CA GLN A 35 9.17 -17.67 -20.27
C GLN A 35 7.73 -17.99 -19.84
N LYS A 36 7.55 -18.90 -18.88
CA LYS A 36 6.23 -19.14 -18.29
C LYS A 36 5.91 -18.05 -17.27
N ILE A 37 4.66 -17.60 -17.24
CA ILE A 37 4.18 -16.56 -16.33
C ILE A 37 2.97 -17.08 -15.57
N ALA A 38 3.01 -16.99 -14.24
CA ALA A 38 1.82 -17.16 -13.41
C ALA A 38 1.23 -15.79 -13.06
N ILE A 39 0.00 -15.54 -13.51
CA ILE A 39 -0.80 -14.44 -12.97
C ILE A 39 -1.38 -14.91 -11.64
N ILE A 40 -1.05 -14.22 -10.55
CA ILE A 40 -1.65 -14.42 -9.23
C ILE A 40 -2.63 -13.28 -8.99
N THR A 41 -3.87 -13.61 -8.68
CA THR A 41 -4.97 -12.65 -8.50
C THR A 41 -5.99 -13.16 -7.48
N ASP A 42 -6.92 -12.30 -7.05
CA ASP A 42 -8.11 -12.76 -6.34
C ASP A 42 -9.26 -13.04 -7.34
N ASN A 43 -10.31 -13.72 -6.89
CA ASN A 43 -11.41 -14.15 -7.75
C ASN A 43 -12.24 -12.98 -8.31
N HIS A 44 -12.29 -11.83 -7.62
CA HIS A 44 -13.02 -10.66 -8.08
C HIS A 44 -12.26 -9.94 -9.18
N VAL A 45 -11.01 -9.53 -8.90
CA VAL A 45 -10.12 -8.90 -9.89
C VAL A 45 -9.87 -9.84 -11.06
N GLY A 46 -9.70 -11.13 -10.79
CA GLY A 46 -9.50 -12.15 -11.81
C GLY A 46 -10.63 -12.19 -12.82
N SER A 47 -11.88 -12.11 -12.35
CA SER A 47 -13.06 -12.09 -13.22
C SER A 47 -13.14 -10.85 -14.14
N LEU A 48 -12.53 -9.73 -13.72
CA LEU A 48 -12.55 -8.47 -14.46
C LEU A 48 -11.39 -8.33 -15.45
N TYR A 49 -10.19 -8.74 -15.04
CA TYR A 49 -8.95 -8.32 -15.70
C TYR A 49 -8.01 -9.47 -16.09
N ALA A 50 -8.11 -10.66 -15.49
CA ALA A 50 -7.12 -11.72 -15.74
C ALA A 50 -7.08 -12.15 -17.20
N GLU A 51 -8.24 -12.35 -17.84
CA GLU A 51 -8.28 -12.78 -19.25
C GLU A 51 -7.69 -11.71 -20.19
N LYS A 52 -7.99 -10.43 -19.95
CA LYS A 52 -7.43 -9.31 -20.73
C LYS A 52 -5.90 -9.28 -20.64
N VAL A 53 -5.37 -9.38 -19.42
CA VAL A 53 -3.91 -9.35 -19.16
C VAL A 53 -3.24 -10.61 -19.71
N LYS A 54 -3.84 -11.78 -19.48
CA LYS A 54 -3.37 -13.07 -19.99
C LYS A 54 -3.24 -13.05 -21.51
N LEU A 55 -4.30 -12.69 -22.24
CA LEU A 55 -4.28 -12.64 -23.70
C LEU A 55 -3.23 -11.65 -24.22
N SER A 56 -3.08 -10.49 -23.58
CA SER A 56 -2.04 -9.52 -23.94
C SER A 56 -0.64 -10.13 -23.82
N ILE A 57 -0.36 -10.85 -22.72
CA ILE A 57 0.93 -11.49 -22.44
C ILE A 57 1.18 -12.70 -23.36
N GLU A 58 0.17 -13.53 -23.61
CA GLU A 58 0.27 -14.67 -24.54
C GLU A 58 0.57 -14.19 -25.97
N ASN A 59 -0.10 -13.14 -26.44
CA ASN A 59 0.16 -12.52 -27.75
C ASN A 59 1.59 -11.96 -27.88
N ALA A 60 2.24 -11.62 -26.77
CA ALA A 60 3.62 -11.18 -26.74
C ALA A 60 4.64 -12.34 -26.84
N GLY A 61 4.17 -13.60 -26.75
CA GLY A 61 4.96 -14.82 -26.94
C GLY A 61 5.29 -15.59 -25.66
N PHE A 62 4.56 -15.36 -24.56
CA PHE A 62 4.75 -16.03 -23.28
C PHE A 62 3.72 -17.16 -23.08
N GLU A 63 4.05 -18.14 -22.24
CA GLU A 63 3.07 -19.13 -21.75
C GLU A 63 2.47 -18.61 -20.44
N VAL A 64 1.15 -18.55 -20.33
CA VAL A 64 0.49 -17.94 -19.16
C VAL A 64 -0.45 -18.91 -18.47
N ILE A 65 -0.32 -19.01 -17.15
CA ILE A 65 -1.23 -19.73 -16.26
C ILE A 65 -1.81 -18.74 -15.24
N VAL A 66 -3.01 -19.00 -14.75
CA VAL A 66 -3.71 -18.12 -13.79
C VAL A 66 -4.02 -18.89 -12.51
N PHE A 67 -3.60 -18.34 -11.38
CA PHE A 67 -3.96 -18.79 -10.05
C PHE A 67 -4.79 -17.71 -9.36
N ASP A 68 -6.05 -18.00 -9.11
CA ASP A 68 -6.93 -17.15 -8.31
C ASP A 68 -7.18 -17.74 -6.92
N PHE A 69 -7.47 -16.85 -5.98
CA PHE A 69 -7.90 -17.20 -4.62
C PHE A 69 -9.04 -16.28 -4.18
N LEU A 70 -9.69 -16.62 -3.05
CA LEU A 70 -10.81 -15.82 -2.56
C LEU A 70 -10.36 -14.41 -2.15
N GLU A 71 -11.08 -13.37 -2.58
CA GLU A 71 -10.81 -11.98 -2.23
C GLU A 71 -10.81 -11.70 -0.71
N GLY A 72 -10.12 -10.63 -0.32
CA GLY A 72 -10.12 -10.10 1.04
C GLY A 72 -8.91 -10.49 1.91
N GLU A 73 -8.70 -9.70 2.97
CA GLU A 73 -7.54 -9.79 3.88
C GLU A 73 -7.43 -11.17 4.55
N ALA A 74 -8.54 -11.89 4.74
CA ALA A 74 -8.55 -13.21 5.33
C ALA A 74 -7.75 -14.24 4.52
N SER A 75 -7.62 -14.04 3.20
CA SER A 75 -6.82 -14.89 2.31
C SER A 75 -5.34 -14.57 2.33
N LYS A 76 -4.91 -13.46 2.95
CA LYS A 76 -3.52 -13.02 3.06
C LYS A 76 -2.77 -13.82 4.13
N ASN A 77 -2.58 -15.12 3.92
CA ASN A 77 -2.04 -16.05 4.91
C ASN A 77 -1.19 -17.17 4.28
N LEU A 78 -0.43 -17.89 5.11
CA LEU A 78 0.45 -18.98 4.66
C LEU A 78 -0.27 -20.17 4.01
N LYS A 79 -1.56 -20.40 4.28
CA LYS A 79 -2.32 -21.47 3.61
C LYS A 79 -2.55 -21.14 2.13
N THR A 80 -2.87 -19.89 1.82
CA THR A 80 -3.01 -19.42 0.44
C THR A 80 -1.67 -19.43 -0.28
N VAL A 81 -0.58 -19.03 0.39
CA VAL A 81 0.79 -19.16 -0.13
C VAL A 81 1.13 -20.61 -0.49
N ASN A 82 0.80 -21.58 0.38
CA ASN A 82 1.03 -23.00 0.08
C ASN A 82 0.24 -23.47 -1.16
N LYS A 83 -1.03 -23.05 -1.30
CA LYS A 83 -1.83 -23.34 -2.50
C LYS A 83 -1.20 -22.77 -3.77
N ALA A 84 -0.66 -21.55 -3.69
CA ALA A 84 0.07 -20.96 -4.80
C ALA A 84 1.28 -21.82 -5.16
N TYR A 85 2.12 -22.22 -4.19
CA TYR A 85 3.26 -23.10 -4.49
C TYR A 85 2.85 -24.43 -5.12
N GLU A 86 1.81 -25.09 -4.62
CA GLU A 86 1.30 -26.33 -5.22
C GLU A 86 0.88 -26.12 -6.68
N PHE A 87 0.23 -24.99 -6.98
CA PHE A 87 -0.15 -24.62 -8.33
C PHE A 87 1.08 -24.39 -9.23
N LEU A 88 2.08 -23.63 -8.76
CA LEU A 88 3.30 -23.37 -9.54
C LEU A 88 4.06 -24.68 -9.84
N VAL A 89 4.19 -25.57 -8.85
CA VAL A 89 4.87 -26.87 -9.02
C VAL A 89 4.11 -27.78 -9.99
N LYS A 90 2.77 -27.89 -9.86
CA LYS A 90 1.95 -28.73 -10.73
C LYS A 90 1.99 -28.27 -12.20
N ASN A 91 2.16 -26.97 -12.43
CA ASN A 91 2.31 -26.40 -13.78
C ASN A 91 3.77 -26.34 -14.26
N GLY A 92 4.71 -26.94 -13.52
CA GLY A 92 6.10 -27.07 -13.94
C GLY A 92 6.87 -25.76 -13.97
N MET A 93 6.54 -24.79 -13.11
CA MET A 93 7.30 -23.54 -13.03
C MET A 93 8.70 -23.73 -12.48
N THR A 94 9.65 -23.02 -13.09
CA THR A 94 11.09 -23.11 -12.86
C THR A 94 11.66 -21.78 -12.34
N ARG A 95 12.98 -21.74 -12.06
CA ARG A 95 13.66 -20.53 -11.56
C ARG A 95 13.73 -19.39 -12.57
N SER A 96 13.60 -19.67 -13.87
CA SER A 96 13.64 -18.65 -14.92
C SER A 96 12.26 -18.07 -15.23
N ASP A 97 11.20 -18.59 -14.62
CA ASP A 97 9.84 -18.13 -14.88
C ASP A 97 9.46 -16.94 -13.97
N GLY A 98 8.31 -16.32 -14.22
CA GLY A 98 7.92 -15.09 -13.53
C GLY A 98 6.50 -15.11 -12.98
N ILE A 99 6.24 -14.24 -12.00
CA ILE A 99 4.90 -14.00 -11.43
C ILE A 99 4.42 -12.60 -11.80
N VAL A 100 3.16 -12.47 -12.21
CA VAL A 100 2.47 -11.18 -12.34
C VAL A 100 1.44 -11.10 -11.22
N ALA A 101 1.61 -10.16 -10.29
CA ALA A 101 0.62 -9.84 -9.27
C ALA A 101 -0.43 -8.89 -9.86
N LEU A 102 -1.67 -9.36 -10.04
CA LEU A 102 -2.77 -8.57 -10.61
C LEU A 102 -3.86 -8.39 -9.57
N GLY A 103 -3.91 -7.22 -8.92
CA GLY A 103 -4.91 -6.95 -7.88
C GLY A 103 -4.57 -5.80 -6.94
N GLY A 104 -5.27 -5.74 -5.81
CA GLY A 104 -4.98 -4.80 -4.74
C GLY A 104 -3.76 -5.20 -3.88
N GLY A 105 -3.56 -4.51 -2.76
CA GLY A 105 -2.41 -4.72 -1.88
C GLY A 105 -2.30 -6.13 -1.30
N VAL A 106 -3.42 -6.82 -1.07
CA VAL A 106 -3.45 -8.23 -0.64
C VAL A 106 -2.79 -9.14 -1.67
N VAL A 107 -3.16 -8.99 -2.94
CA VAL A 107 -2.60 -9.76 -4.04
C VAL A 107 -1.12 -9.42 -4.20
N GLY A 108 -0.77 -8.13 -4.21
CA GLY A 108 0.60 -7.65 -4.36
C GLY A 108 1.55 -8.23 -3.30
N ASP A 109 1.18 -8.14 -2.03
CA ASP A 109 1.99 -8.64 -0.92
C ASP A 109 2.12 -10.17 -0.93
N LEU A 110 1.03 -10.89 -1.20
CA LEU A 110 1.03 -12.35 -1.23
C LEU A 110 1.83 -12.87 -2.42
N ALA A 111 1.61 -12.33 -3.62
CA ALA A 111 2.30 -12.74 -4.83
C ALA A 111 3.79 -12.40 -4.79
N GLY A 112 4.15 -11.22 -4.27
CA GLY A 112 5.55 -10.85 -4.03
C GLY A 112 6.23 -11.78 -3.01
N PHE A 113 5.53 -12.15 -1.93
CA PHE A 113 6.05 -13.12 -0.97
C PHE A 113 6.24 -14.50 -1.59
N VAL A 114 5.27 -14.98 -2.38
CA VAL A 114 5.38 -16.23 -3.15
C VAL A 114 6.58 -16.18 -4.09
N ALA A 115 6.76 -15.10 -4.85
CA ALA A 115 7.87 -14.94 -5.78
C ALA A 115 9.24 -14.94 -5.07
N SER A 116 9.37 -14.24 -3.95
CA SER A 116 10.63 -14.14 -3.20
C SER A 116 11.08 -15.45 -2.54
N THR A 117 10.14 -16.37 -2.29
CA THR A 117 10.39 -17.61 -1.54
C THR A 117 10.34 -18.85 -2.42
N TYR A 118 9.55 -18.84 -3.50
CA TYR A 118 9.49 -19.93 -4.45
C TYR A 118 10.85 -20.12 -5.12
N MET A 119 11.39 -21.35 -5.02
CA MET A 119 12.75 -21.69 -5.48
C MET A 119 13.87 -20.76 -4.96
N ARG A 120 13.65 -20.07 -3.82
CA ARG A 120 14.52 -19.04 -3.21
C ARG A 120 14.58 -17.71 -3.97
N GLY A 121 13.55 -17.41 -4.75
CA GLY A 121 13.43 -16.17 -5.50
C GLY A 121 13.28 -16.42 -6.99
N ILE A 122 12.21 -15.87 -7.57
CA ILE A 122 11.98 -15.75 -9.00
C ILE A 122 11.52 -14.33 -9.35
N HIS A 123 11.50 -14.02 -10.63
CA HIS A 123 11.07 -12.73 -11.16
C HIS A 123 9.60 -12.42 -10.81
N PHE A 124 9.28 -11.15 -10.54
CA PHE A 124 7.88 -10.75 -10.45
C PHE A 124 7.60 -9.30 -10.86
N LEU A 125 6.36 -9.06 -11.27
CA LEU A 125 5.83 -7.76 -11.69
C LEU A 125 4.57 -7.42 -10.88
N GLN A 126 4.31 -6.13 -10.70
CA GLN A 126 3.10 -5.62 -10.05
C GLN A 126 2.18 -4.95 -11.09
N ILE A 127 0.91 -5.31 -11.07
CA ILE A 127 -0.18 -4.64 -11.80
C ILE A 127 -1.27 -4.29 -10.79
N PRO A 128 -1.12 -3.17 -10.05
CA PRO A 128 -2.05 -2.78 -8.98
C PRO A 128 -3.39 -2.26 -9.52
N THR A 129 -4.50 -2.72 -8.95
CA THR A 129 -5.88 -2.40 -9.42
C THR A 129 -6.75 -1.64 -8.41
N SER A 130 -6.24 -1.38 -7.21
CA SER A 130 -6.89 -0.54 -6.19
C SER A 130 -6.09 0.75 -6.00
N LEU A 131 -6.73 1.85 -5.60
CA LEU A 131 -6.04 3.12 -5.40
C LEU A 131 -4.88 2.98 -4.39
N THR A 132 -5.12 2.36 -3.24
CA THR A 132 -4.10 2.06 -2.22
C THR A 132 -2.90 1.29 -2.78
N ALA A 133 -3.15 0.32 -3.68
CA ALA A 133 -2.07 -0.42 -4.33
C ALA A 133 -1.29 0.44 -5.33
N GLN A 134 -1.99 1.27 -6.10
CA GLN A 134 -1.39 2.13 -7.11
C GLN A 134 -0.55 3.27 -6.51
N VAL A 135 -0.94 3.80 -5.35
CA VAL A 135 -0.25 4.93 -4.71
C VAL A 135 0.75 4.51 -3.64
N ASP A 136 0.58 3.31 -3.07
CA ASP A 136 1.33 2.86 -1.93
C ASP A 136 1.86 1.42 -2.10
N SER A 137 1.04 0.40 -1.82
CA SER A 137 1.57 -0.95 -1.51
C SER A 137 2.35 -1.64 -2.64
N SER A 138 2.16 -1.28 -3.92
CA SER A 138 2.95 -1.86 -5.02
C SER A 138 4.40 -1.37 -5.09
N ILE A 139 4.80 -0.39 -4.26
CA ILE A 139 6.11 0.25 -4.30
C ILE A 139 6.89 -0.01 -3.00
N GLY A 140 8.17 -0.32 -3.14
CA GLY A 140 9.13 -0.41 -2.04
C GLY A 140 9.32 -1.81 -1.45
N GLY A 141 8.79 -2.84 -2.10
CA GLY A 141 9.23 -4.22 -1.94
C GLY A 141 8.94 -4.88 -0.59
N LYS A 142 8.11 -4.29 0.28
CA LYS A 142 7.62 -5.00 1.47
C LYS A 142 6.56 -5.98 1.01
N THR A 143 6.84 -7.28 1.11
CA THR A 143 5.89 -8.33 0.74
C THR A 143 5.66 -9.24 1.95
N GLY A 144 4.50 -9.90 2.02
CA GLY A 144 4.25 -10.78 3.15
C GLY A 144 2.80 -11.18 3.34
N VAL A 145 2.58 -11.88 4.45
CA VAL A 145 1.28 -12.39 4.85
C VAL A 145 1.05 -12.24 6.34
N ASN A 146 -0.21 -12.30 6.72
CA ASN A 146 -0.64 -12.24 8.10
C ASN A 146 -0.47 -13.60 8.78
N THR A 147 -0.32 -13.53 10.10
CA THR A 147 -0.43 -14.69 10.99
C THR A 147 -1.68 -14.50 11.87
N PRO A 148 -2.14 -15.55 12.58
CA PRO A 148 -3.20 -15.38 13.57
C PRO A 148 -2.87 -14.38 14.70
N PHE A 149 -1.61 -13.99 14.85
CA PHE A 149 -1.14 -13.13 15.93
C PHE A 149 -0.86 -11.68 15.49
N ALA A 150 -0.57 -11.45 14.21
CA ALA A 150 -0.18 -10.13 13.71
C ALA A 150 -0.26 -10.02 12.18
N LYS A 151 -0.63 -8.82 11.71
CA LYS A 151 -0.62 -8.40 10.29
C LYS A 151 0.82 -8.26 9.79
N ASN A 152 1.09 -8.66 8.54
CA ASN A 152 2.38 -8.50 7.84
C ASN A 152 3.62 -9.04 8.60
N MET A 153 3.43 -9.98 9.54
CA MET A 153 4.49 -10.47 10.41
C MET A 153 5.49 -11.39 9.70
N VAL A 154 5.04 -12.11 8.67
CA VAL A 154 5.88 -13.02 7.89
C VAL A 154 6.01 -12.46 6.49
N GLY A 155 7.23 -12.10 6.08
CA GLY A 155 7.44 -11.39 4.83
C GLY A 155 8.90 -11.32 4.42
N THR A 156 9.13 -10.65 3.30
CA THR A 156 10.47 -10.38 2.73
C THR A 156 10.52 -8.97 2.18
N PHE A 157 11.74 -8.43 2.08
CA PHE A 157 12.01 -7.26 1.24
C PHE A 157 12.42 -7.77 -0.14
N THR A 158 11.58 -7.59 -1.16
CA THR A 158 11.84 -8.02 -2.54
C THR A 158 11.21 -7.03 -3.51
N GLN A 159 12.03 -6.42 -4.36
CA GLN A 159 11.58 -5.44 -5.35
C GLN A 159 11.03 -6.14 -6.60
N PRO A 160 9.95 -5.62 -7.21
CA PRO A 160 9.49 -6.10 -8.51
C PRO A 160 10.47 -5.71 -9.61
N ASP A 161 10.43 -6.41 -10.74
CA ASP A 161 11.14 -6.01 -11.97
C ASP A 161 10.47 -4.79 -12.64
N GLY A 162 9.25 -4.45 -12.23
CA GLY A 162 8.49 -3.31 -12.72
C GLY A 162 7.08 -3.23 -12.14
N VAL A 163 6.49 -2.03 -12.18
CA VAL A 163 5.11 -1.76 -11.79
C VAL A 163 4.36 -1.13 -12.97
N LEU A 164 3.23 -1.71 -13.35
CA LEU A 164 2.36 -1.22 -14.43
C LEU A 164 1.01 -0.79 -13.86
N ILE A 165 0.77 0.51 -13.84
CA ILE A 165 -0.44 1.13 -13.29
C ILE A 165 -1.36 1.56 -14.43
N ASP A 166 -2.57 0.99 -14.44
CA ASP A 166 -3.67 1.43 -15.28
C ASP A 166 -4.74 2.12 -14.41
N PRO A 167 -4.81 3.46 -14.40
CA PRO A 167 -5.81 4.20 -13.62
C PRO A 167 -7.27 3.85 -13.98
N GLU A 168 -7.54 3.29 -15.17
CA GLU A 168 -8.91 2.91 -15.54
C GLU A 168 -9.44 1.73 -14.72
N THR A 169 -8.56 0.96 -14.07
CA THR A 169 -8.99 -0.12 -13.18
C THR A 169 -9.80 0.38 -11.99
N LEU A 170 -9.58 1.64 -11.58
CA LEU A 170 -10.32 2.28 -10.49
C LEU A 170 -11.81 2.47 -10.81
N GLN A 171 -12.21 2.47 -12.09
CA GLN A 171 -13.62 2.60 -12.48
C GLN A 171 -14.48 1.40 -12.05
N SER A 172 -13.87 0.24 -11.84
CA SER A 172 -14.57 -0.96 -11.34
C SER A 172 -14.59 -1.05 -9.82
N LEU A 173 -13.82 -0.20 -9.13
CA LEU A 173 -13.62 -0.28 -7.70
C LEU A 173 -14.86 0.24 -6.97
N GLY A 174 -15.23 -0.43 -5.87
CA GLY A 174 -16.30 0.05 -5.02
C GLY A 174 -15.97 1.42 -4.42
N LYS A 175 -17.00 2.22 -4.13
CA LYS A 175 -16.83 3.58 -3.62
C LYS A 175 -15.99 3.62 -2.34
N ARG A 176 -16.19 2.66 -1.43
CA ARG A 176 -15.46 2.61 -0.15
C ARG A 176 -13.99 2.28 -0.38
N GLU A 177 -13.70 1.33 -1.25
CA GLU A 177 -12.37 0.89 -1.64
C GLU A 177 -11.60 1.99 -2.42
N LEU A 178 -12.30 2.84 -3.17
CA LEU A 178 -11.71 4.04 -3.77
C LEU A 178 -11.37 5.08 -2.70
N ILE A 179 -12.34 5.38 -1.81
CA ILE A 179 -12.18 6.38 -0.75
C ILE A 179 -11.07 6.00 0.23
N GLU A 180 -10.97 4.74 0.64
CA GLU A 180 -9.94 4.32 1.60
C GLU A 180 -8.54 4.62 1.07
N GLY A 181 -8.29 4.45 -0.23
CA GLY A 181 -7.00 4.79 -0.84
C GLY A 181 -6.61 6.26 -0.72
N MET A 182 -7.58 7.17 -0.56
CA MET A 182 -7.30 8.59 -0.32
C MET A 182 -6.59 8.83 1.02
N GLY A 183 -6.69 7.91 1.99
CA GLY A 183 -5.97 8.03 3.26
C GLY A 183 -4.46 8.12 3.05
N GLU A 184 -3.92 7.33 2.11
CA GLU A 184 -2.50 7.39 1.73
C GLU A 184 -2.19 8.61 0.87
N VAL A 185 -3.07 8.97 -0.06
CA VAL A 185 -2.88 10.16 -0.93
C VAL A 185 -2.79 11.45 -0.10
N ILE A 186 -3.70 11.62 0.86
CA ILE A 186 -3.70 12.77 1.78
C ILE A 186 -2.43 12.78 2.63
N LYS A 187 -2.01 11.60 3.15
CA LYS A 187 -0.76 11.47 3.90
C LYS A 187 0.43 11.97 3.08
N TYR A 188 0.52 11.62 1.79
CA TYR A 188 1.61 12.08 0.92
C TYR A 188 1.67 13.60 0.76
N GLY A 189 0.51 14.25 0.62
CA GLY A 189 0.45 15.70 0.59
C GLY A 189 0.95 16.36 1.87
N LEU A 190 0.65 15.74 3.02
CA LEU A 190 1.07 16.24 4.33
C LEU A 190 2.58 16.11 4.58
N ILE A 191 3.20 15.00 4.16
CA ILE A 191 4.56 14.64 4.58
C ILE A 191 5.68 15.08 3.63
N ASP A 192 5.39 15.36 2.36
CA ASP A 192 6.42 15.68 1.35
C ASP A 192 5.94 16.60 0.22
N ASP A 193 4.63 16.60 -0.10
CA ASP A 193 4.16 17.11 -1.38
C ASP A 193 3.04 18.16 -1.29
N VAL A 194 3.43 19.41 -1.06
CA VAL A 194 2.51 20.55 -0.92
C VAL A 194 1.62 20.74 -2.14
N GLU A 195 2.11 20.57 -3.37
CA GLU A 195 1.24 20.74 -4.54
C GLU A 195 0.19 19.60 -4.64
N LEU A 196 0.41 18.44 -3.99
CA LEU A 196 -0.61 17.38 -3.91
C LEU A 196 -1.71 17.88 -3.00
N TRP A 197 -1.32 18.44 -1.85
CA TRP A 197 -2.25 19.01 -0.90
C TRP A 197 -3.09 20.13 -1.53
N GLU A 198 -2.48 21.01 -2.33
CA GLU A 198 -3.18 22.08 -3.06
C GLU A 198 -4.13 21.52 -4.13
N GLU A 199 -3.71 20.51 -4.89
CA GLU A 199 -4.56 19.81 -5.87
C GLU A 199 -5.79 19.18 -5.18
N LEU A 200 -5.59 18.43 -4.10
CA LEU A 200 -6.66 17.85 -3.29
C LEU A 200 -7.57 18.93 -2.67
N SER A 201 -7.00 20.08 -2.33
CA SER A 201 -7.77 21.22 -1.80
C SER A 201 -8.72 21.81 -2.84
N ALA A 202 -8.31 21.83 -4.12
CA ALA A 202 -9.11 22.34 -5.23
C ALA A 202 -10.19 21.35 -5.71
N MET A 203 -10.03 20.06 -5.44
CA MET A 203 -11.04 19.03 -5.76
C MET A 203 -12.30 19.16 -4.90
N ASP A 204 -13.43 18.68 -5.43
CA ASP A 204 -14.71 18.67 -4.70
C ASP A 204 -14.88 17.47 -3.74
N GLY A 205 -13.95 16.49 -3.80
CA GLY A 205 -13.94 15.32 -2.92
C GLY A 205 -14.81 14.15 -3.37
N SER A 206 -15.56 14.29 -4.47
CA SER A 206 -16.42 13.23 -4.99
C SER A 206 -15.61 12.04 -5.56
N PRO A 207 -16.14 10.81 -5.54
CA PRO A 207 -15.54 9.67 -6.24
C PRO A 207 -15.23 9.96 -7.71
N GLU A 208 -16.11 10.70 -8.39
CA GLU A 208 -15.94 11.11 -9.77
C GLU A 208 -14.73 12.02 -9.93
N SER A 209 -14.56 13.00 -9.02
CA SER A 209 -13.37 13.87 -9.01
C SER A 209 -12.08 13.08 -8.76
N ILE A 210 -12.10 12.09 -7.85
CA ILE A 210 -10.95 11.18 -7.63
C ILE A 210 -10.58 10.45 -8.93
N LEU A 211 -11.56 9.90 -9.65
CA LEU A 211 -11.32 9.18 -10.90
C LEU A 211 -10.81 10.10 -12.02
N GLU A 212 -11.32 11.32 -12.12
CA GLU A 212 -10.87 12.33 -13.09
C GLU A 212 -9.40 12.68 -12.88
N HIS A 213 -8.99 12.86 -11.62
CA HIS A 213 -7.63 13.25 -11.23
C HIS A 213 -6.70 12.06 -10.97
N ALA A 214 -7.17 10.82 -11.18
CA ALA A 214 -6.48 9.59 -10.79
C ALA A 214 -5.01 9.54 -11.28
N GLU A 215 -4.76 9.87 -12.55
CA GLU A 215 -3.39 9.88 -13.11
C GLU A 215 -2.45 10.79 -12.31
N SER A 216 -2.89 12.01 -11.99
CA SER A 216 -2.09 13.00 -11.27
C SER A 216 -1.82 12.56 -9.83
N ILE A 217 -2.88 12.23 -9.08
CA ILE A 217 -2.74 11.81 -7.67
C ILE A 217 -1.88 10.56 -7.53
N ILE A 218 -2.00 9.60 -8.47
CA ILE A 218 -1.16 8.40 -8.50
C ILE A 218 0.29 8.78 -8.74
N TYR A 219 0.57 9.60 -9.77
CA TYR A 219 1.94 9.97 -10.11
C TYR A 219 2.63 10.70 -8.96
N ARG A 220 1.95 11.68 -8.36
CA ARG A 220 2.48 12.49 -7.25
C ARG A 220 2.73 11.62 -6.02
N SER A 221 1.77 10.78 -5.63
CA SER A 221 1.94 9.81 -4.54
C SER A 221 3.08 8.81 -4.77
N CYS A 222 3.16 8.22 -5.97
CA CYS A 222 4.25 7.34 -6.36
C CYS A 222 5.60 8.04 -6.24
N ASN A 223 5.69 9.31 -6.62
CA ASN A 223 6.93 10.06 -6.58
C ASN A 223 7.40 10.30 -5.14
N VAL A 224 6.50 10.63 -4.22
CA VAL A 224 6.84 10.73 -2.78
C VAL A 224 7.38 9.40 -2.27
N LYS A 225 6.63 8.31 -2.47
CA LYS A 225 7.05 6.99 -1.99
C LYS A 225 8.37 6.54 -2.61
N ARG A 226 8.58 6.78 -3.91
CA ARG A 226 9.82 6.51 -4.63
C ARG A 226 11.02 7.22 -4.01
N LYS A 227 10.94 8.54 -3.74
CA LYS A 227 12.05 9.30 -3.13
C LYS A 227 12.50 8.63 -1.83
N VAL A 228 11.53 8.33 -0.97
CA VAL A 228 11.76 7.76 0.35
C VAL A 228 12.29 6.33 0.29
N VAL A 229 11.80 5.50 -0.64
CA VAL A 229 12.31 4.13 -0.86
C VAL A 229 13.74 4.13 -1.39
N VAL A 230 14.08 5.04 -2.30
CA VAL A 230 15.44 5.16 -2.85
C VAL A 230 16.43 5.60 -1.77
N GLU A 231 16.01 6.48 -0.86
CA GLU A 231 16.84 6.94 0.25
C GLU A 231 16.99 5.88 1.35
N ASP A 232 15.94 5.13 1.66
CA ASP A 232 15.92 4.11 2.72
C ASP A 232 15.10 2.88 2.33
N GLU A 233 15.73 1.97 1.59
CA GLU A 233 15.08 0.76 1.08
C GLU A 233 14.57 -0.17 2.19
N LEU A 234 15.26 -0.24 3.33
CA LEU A 234 14.98 -1.24 4.37
C LEU A 234 14.18 -0.69 5.57
N ASP A 235 13.67 0.53 5.48
CA ASP A 235 12.80 1.15 6.48
C ASP A 235 13.42 1.31 7.88
N ASN A 236 14.65 1.83 7.94
CA ASN A 236 15.38 2.03 9.19
C ASN A 236 15.48 3.51 9.64
N GLY A 237 15.15 4.45 8.76
CA GLY A 237 15.33 5.89 8.92
C GLY A 237 14.19 6.68 8.29
N VAL A 238 14.47 7.43 7.22
CA VAL A 238 13.52 8.38 6.60
C VAL A 238 12.26 7.70 6.07
N ARG A 239 12.29 6.40 5.77
CA ARG A 239 11.09 5.67 5.34
C ARG A 239 10.05 5.49 6.44
N LEU A 240 10.43 5.76 7.68
CA LEU A 240 9.47 5.90 8.76
C LEU A 240 8.51 7.08 8.57
N TYR A 241 8.85 8.12 7.79
CA TYR A 241 7.94 9.24 7.52
C TYR A 241 6.63 8.79 6.86
N LEU A 242 6.66 7.68 6.11
CA LEU A 242 5.48 7.06 5.52
C LEU A 242 4.50 6.52 6.57
N ASN A 243 4.91 6.43 7.84
CA ASN A 243 4.08 5.93 8.95
C ASN A 243 3.32 7.04 9.69
N PHE A 244 3.20 8.25 9.12
CA PHE A 244 2.28 9.26 9.64
C PHE A 244 0.85 8.70 9.70
N GLY A 245 0.19 8.86 10.84
CA GLY A 245 -1.09 8.22 11.18
C GLY A 245 -1.04 6.71 11.49
N HIS A 246 -0.07 5.96 10.96
CA HIS A 246 -0.07 4.49 11.02
C HIS A 246 0.07 3.90 12.43
N THR A 247 0.77 4.59 13.35
CA THR A 247 0.94 4.05 14.71
C THR A 247 -0.42 3.85 15.39
N ILE A 248 -1.27 4.88 15.39
CA ILE A 248 -2.62 4.78 15.96
C ILE A 248 -3.54 4.01 15.02
N GLY A 249 -3.41 4.19 13.70
CA GLY A 249 -4.21 3.49 12.70
C GLY A 249 -4.11 1.96 12.82
N HIS A 250 -2.90 1.40 12.92
CA HIS A 250 -2.73 -0.04 13.10
C HIS A 250 -3.35 -0.55 14.41
N ALA A 251 -3.33 0.24 15.49
CA ALA A 251 -4.01 -0.12 16.73
C ALA A 251 -5.54 -0.16 16.56
N VAL A 252 -6.11 0.77 15.79
CA VAL A 252 -7.53 0.76 15.41
C VAL A 252 -7.88 -0.47 14.56
N GLU A 253 -7.08 -0.79 13.54
CA GLU A 253 -7.30 -2.00 12.72
C GLU A 253 -7.28 -3.28 13.57
N ALA A 254 -6.28 -3.39 14.45
CA ALA A 254 -6.09 -4.57 15.30
C ALA A 254 -7.25 -4.75 16.30
N THR A 255 -7.73 -3.67 16.92
CA THR A 255 -8.83 -3.71 17.90
C THR A 255 -10.21 -3.87 17.26
N ALA A 256 -10.43 -3.30 16.07
CA ALA A 256 -11.66 -3.50 15.31
C ALA A 256 -11.83 -4.94 14.80
N GLY A 257 -10.71 -5.59 14.51
CA GLY A 257 -10.63 -6.85 13.77
C GLY A 257 -10.37 -6.59 12.29
N TYR A 258 -9.40 -7.32 11.73
CA TYR A 258 -8.91 -7.09 10.38
C TYR A 258 -10.01 -7.12 9.32
N GLY A 259 -10.05 -6.07 8.49
CA GLY A 259 -11.03 -5.90 7.40
C GLY A 259 -12.31 -5.16 7.80
N LYS A 260 -12.54 -4.84 9.09
CA LYS A 260 -13.71 -4.03 9.49
C LYS A 260 -13.51 -2.53 9.25
N VAL A 261 -12.37 -2.03 9.69
CA VAL A 261 -11.84 -0.70 9.31
C VAL A 261 -10.81 -0.94 8.22
N MET A 262 -10.98 -0.30 7.07
CA MET A 262 -10.02 -0.40 5.97
C MET A 262 -8.73 0.34 6.33
N HIS A 263 -7.63 -0.01 5.65
CA HIS A 263 -6.30 0.50 5.97
C HIS A 263 -6.27 2.03 5.94
N GLY A 264 -6.67 2.65 4.84
CA GLY A 264 -6.65 4.11 4.73
C GLY A 264 -7.67 4.84 5.61
N GLU A 265 -8.79 4.19 5.96
CA GLU A 265 -9.71 4.69 7.00
C GLU A 265 -8.99 4.80 8.35
N ALA A 266 -8.26 3.75 8.75
CA ALA A 266 -7.49 3.74 9.99
C ALA A 266 -6.33 4.74 9.97
N VAL A 267 -5.66 4.90 8.82
CA VAL A 267 -4.62 5.92 8.63
C VAL A 267 -5.21 7.32 8.83
N ALA A 268 -6.37 7.63 8.25
CA ALA A 268 -7.05 8.92 8.42
C ALA A 268 -7.39 9.23 9.89
N ILE A 269 -8.01 8.27 10.59
CA ILE A 269 -8.28 8.37 12.03
C ILE A 269 -6.98 8.61 12.82
N GLY A 270 -5.93 7.85 12.49
CA GLY A 270 -4.63 7.97 13.13
C GLY A 270 -3.95 9.31 12.88
N MET A 271 -4.05 9.87 11.67
CA MET A 271 -3.52 11.20 11.34
C MET A 271 -4.22 12.28 12.17
N VAL A 272 -5.55 12.30 12.20
CA VAL A 272 -6.30 13.29 12.99
C VAL A 272 -5.98 13.18 14.48
N GLN A 273 -5.95 11.97 15.03
CA GLN A 273 -5.71 11.75 16.45
C GLN A 273 -4.27 12.14 16.86
N ILE A 274 -3.26 11.77 16.06
CA ILE A 274 -1.88 12.11 16.40
C ILE A 274 -1.62 13.62 16.29
N SER A 275 -2.18 14.26 15.27
CA SER A 275 -2.09 15.71 15.07
C SER A 275 -2.74 16.47 16.23
N ARG A 276 -3.91 16.04 16.70
CA ARG A 276 -4.60 16.69 17.84
C ARG A 276 -3.71 16.84 19.07
N VAL A 277 -2.98 15.79 19.41
CA VAL A 277 -2.11 15.78 20.61
C VAL A 277 -0.78 16.47 20.31
N ALA A 278 -0.22 16.28 19.11
CA ALA A 278 1.03 16.93 18.71
C ALA A 278 0.88 18.46 18.63
N GLU A 279 -0.22 18.97 18.11
CA GLU A 279 -0.55 20.40 18.06
C GLU A 279 -0.69 21.00 19.47
N LYS A 280 -1.43 20.33 20.38
CA LYS A 280 -1.52 20.75 21.79
C LYS A 280 -0.16 20.81 22.49
N LYS A 281 0.79 19.95 22.09
CA LYS A 281 2.17 19.92 22.60
C LYS A 281 3.11 20.90 21.87
N GLY A 282 2.62 21.67 20.90
CA GLY A 282 3.44 22.61 20.11
C GLY A 282 4.42 21.93 19.15
N LEU A 283 4.20 20.65 18.82
CA LEU A 283 5.04 19.87 17.89
C LEU A 283 4.59 20.02 16.43
N MET A 284 3.37 20.50 16.21
CA MET A 284 2.78 20.72 14.89
C MET A 284 2.14 22.12 14.85
N PRO A 285 2.00 22.74 13.66
CA PRO A 285 1.44 24.08 13.52
C PRO A 285 0.01 24.18 14.07
N GLN A 286 -0.32 25.31 14.68
CA GLN A 286 -1.68 25.58 15.11
C GLN A 286 -2.63 25.61 13.90
N GLY A 287 -3.77 24.93 13.98
CA GLY A 287 -4.79 24.82 12.93
C GLY A 287 -4.64 23.60 12.03
N ILE A 288 -3.47 22.95 11.98
CA ILE A 288 -3.22 21.85 11.04
C ILE A 288 -4.11 20.63 11.31
N THR A 289 -4.49 20.36 12.56
CA THR A 289 -5.39 19.24 12.86
C THR A 289 -6.76 19.43 12.22
N GLU A 290 -7.27 20.66 12.20
CA GLU A 290 -8.56 20.99 11.58
C GLU A 290 -8.46 20.85 10.05
N GLU A 291 -7.37 21.32 9.45
CA GLU A 291 -7.14 21.16 8.00
C GLU A 291 -7.08 19.68 7.58
N ILE A 292 -6.41 18.83 8.38
CA ILE A 292 -6.37 17.37 8.15
C ILE A 292 -7.76 16.76 8.31
N PHE A 293 -8.50 17.16 9.35
CA PHE A 293 -9.86 16.69 9.59
C PHE A 293 -10.78 17.03 8.40
N ASP A 294 -10.78 18.28 7.96
CA ASP A 294 -11.60 18.78 6.85
C ASP A 294 -11.24 18.09 5.53
N MET A 295 -9.95 17.89 5.26
CA MET A 295 -9.49 17.16 4.09
C MET A 295 -9.99 15.70 4.10
N CYS A 296 -9.87 15.01 5.24
CA CYS A 296 -10.38 13.64 5.36
C CYS A 296 -11.89 13.59 5.16
N GLN A 297 -12.65 14.52 5.77
CA GLN A 297 -14.10 14.59 5.61
C GLN A 297 -14.52 14.91 4.17
N LYS A 298 -13.81 15.81 3.48
CA LYS A 298 -14.04 16.15 2.07
C LYS A 298 -14.04 14.91 1.18
N PHE A 299 -13.06 14.01 1.36
CA PHE A 299 -12.96 12.77 0.60
C PHE A 299 -13.78 11.61 1.19
N GLY A 300 -14.58 11.85 2.23
CA GLY A 300 -15.45 10.84 2.86
C GLY A 300 -14.73 9.83 3.75
N LEU A 301 -13.50 10.12 4.18
CA LEU A 301 -12.77 9.28 5.13
C LEU A 301 -13.27 9.51 6.57
N PRO A 302 -13.35 8.46 7.40
CA PRO A 302 -13.65 8.62 8.81
C PRO A 302 -12.48 9.32 9.51
N THR A 303 -12.81 10.23 10.42
CA THR A 303 -11.86 10.92 11.29
C THR A 303 -12.01 10.51 12.76
N ASP A 304 -12.95 9.59 13.04
CA ASP A 304 -13.18 9.03 14.35
C ASP A 304 -13.56 7.54 14.28
N TYR A 305 -13.36 6.82 15.37
CA TYR A 305 -13.69 5.41 15.53
C TYR A 305 -14.41 5.12 16.86
N LYS A 306 -15.40 4.23 16.81
CA LYS A 306 -16.10 3.67 17.96
C LYS A 306 -16.23 2.14 17.81
N PRO A 307 -15.98 1.36 18.88
CA PRO A 307 -15.62 1.78 20.24
C PRO A 307 -14.17 2.27 20.36
N TRP A 308 -13.91 3.27 21.22
CA TRP A 308 -12.55 3.78 21.48
C TRP A 308 -12.14 3.48 22.91
N HIS A 309 -11.46 2.35 23.11
CA HIS A 309 -10.98 1.92 24.42
C HIS A 309 -9.47 2.13 24.52
N VAL A 310 -9.05 3.14 25.28
CA VAL A 310 -7.64 3.55 25.39
C VAL A 310 -6.74 2.38 25.79
N ASP A 311 -7.14 1.57 26.77
CA ASP A 311 -6.31 0.45 27.23
C ASP A 311 -6.19 -0.68 26.18
N GLU A 312 -7.22 -0.93 25.37
CA GLU A 312 -7.17 -1.93 24.29
C GLU A 312 -6.26 -1.45 23.15
N LEU A 313 -6.41 -0.19 22.74
CA LEU A 313 -5.56 0.44 21.72
C LEU A 313 -4.10 0.49 22.18
N TYR A 314 -3.87 0.88 23.44
CA TYR A 314 -2.54 0.86 24.05
C TYR A 314 -1.97 -0.56 24.08
N GLY A 315 -2.77 -1.55 24.45
CA GLY A 315 -2.40 -2.96 24.40
C GLY A 315 -1.93 -3.37 23.00
N ALA A 316 -2.68 -3.03 21.95
CA ALA A 316 -2.31 -3.31 20.56
C ALA A 316 -0.98 -2.67 20.17
N LEU A 317 -0.75 -1.40 20.53
CA LEU A 317 0.53 -0.70 20.30
C LEU A 317 1.71 -1.39 20.97
N VAL A 318 1.53 -1.84 22.22
CA VAL A 318 2.58 -2.53 22.97
C VAL A 318 2.88 -3.89 22.34
N HIS A 319 1.85 -4.65 21.96
CA HIS A 319 2.01 -5.98 21.36
C HIS A 319 2.80 -5.93 20.05
N ASP A 320 2.51 -4.96 19.18
CA ASP A 320 3.23 -4.74 17.92
C ASP A 320 4.71 -4.36 18.16
N LYS A 321 4.99 -3.60 19.24
CA LYS A 321 6.31 -3.00 19.49
C LYS A 321 7.13 -3.69 20.58
N LYS A 322 6.71 -4.85 21.11
CA LYS A 322 7.47 -5.64 22.11
C LYS A 322 8.91 -5.98 21.70
N ALA A 323 9.27 -5.84 20.42
CA ALA A 323 10.63 -6.01 19.92
C ALA A 323 11.55 -4.76 20.00
N ARG A 324 11.02 -3.55 20.25
CA ARG A 324 11.76 -2.27 20.03
C ARG A 324 12.09 -1.45 21.30
N GLY A 325 11.82 -1.98 22.50
CA GLY A 325 12.21 -1.37 23.77
C GLY A 325 11.16 -0.43 24.38
N LYS A 326 11.58 0.48 25.27
CA LYS A 326 10.71 1.39 26.03
C LYS A 326 10.35 2.70 25.30
N MET A 327 10.91 2.92 24.13
CA MET A 327 10.67 4.12 23.31
C MET A 327 9.88 3.75 22.07
N ILE A 328 9.04 4.67 21.62
CA ILE A 328 8.27 4.54 20.40
C ILE A 328 8.58 5.72 19.47
N LYS A 329 8.81 5.41 18.20
CA LYS A 329 8.90 6.42 17.14
C LYS A 329 7.50 6.63 16.58
N THR A 330 7.00 7.85 16.69
CA THR A 330 5.84 8.33 15.96
C THR A 330 6.31 9.29 14.86
N VAL A 331 5.39 9.66 13.97
CA VAL A 331 5.65 10.65 12.91
C VAL A 331 4.72 11.81 13.14
N ILE A 332 5.23 13.02 12.91
CA ILE A 332 4.50 14.29 12.99
C ILE A 332 4.80 15.12 11.74
N VAL A 333 4.00 16.16 11.51
CA VAL A 333 4.13 17.10 10.39
C VAL A 333 4.43 18.49 10.97
N PRO A 334 5.72 18.86 11.17
CA PRO A 334 6.09 20.15 11.77
C PRO A 334 5.74 21.34 10.88
N GLU A 335 5.60 21.13 9.58
CA GLU A 335 5.10 22.07 8.58
C GLU A 335 4.50 21.27 7.42
N LEU A 336 3.53 21.83 6.69
CA LEU A 336 2.91 21.16 5.55
C LEU A 336 3.97 20.78 4.50
N GLY A 337 3.96 19.53 4.05
CA GLY A 337 4.94 19.00 3.10
C GLY A 337 6.24 18.55 3.74
N SER A 338 6.29 18.39 5.06
CA SER A 338 7.47 17.93 5.80
C SER A 338 7.09 16.99 6.93
N ALA A 339 7.87 15.94 7.14
CA ALA A 339 7.67 14.98 8.23
C ALA A 339 8.89 14.88 9.13
N ALA A 340 8.63 14.62 10.42
CA ALA A 340 9.67 14.37 11.40
C ALA A 340 9.34 13.14 12.26
N ILE A 341 10.39 12.42 12.65
CA ILE A 341 10.27 11.37 13.67
C ILE A 341 10.23 12.04 15.04
N ASN A 342 9.14 11.79 15.77
CA ASN A 342 9.01 12.17 17.17
C ASN A 342 9.18 10.90 18.03
N GLN A 343 10.25 10.85 18.82
CA GLN A 343 10.53 9.70 19.66
C GLN A 343 10.14 9.99 21.12
N ILE A 344 9.19 9.22 21.64
CA ILE A 344 8.65 9.40 23.00
C ILE A 344 8.72 8.09 23.80
N PRO A 345 8.70 8.15 25.13
CA PRO A 345 8.46 6.98 25.98
C PRO A 345 7.15 6.28 25.61
N LEU A 346 7.16 4.95 25.59
CA LEU A 346 5.98 4.16 25.21
C LEU A 346 4.78 4.43 26.12
N GLU A 347 5.00 4.78 27.39
CA GLU A 347 3.93 5.14 28.33
C GLU A 347 3.19 6.43 27.96
N GLU A 348 3.88 7.41 27.35
CA GLU A 348 3.28 8.66 26.88
C GLU A 348 2.30 8.43 25.72
N MET A 349 2.33 7.28 25.04
CA MET A 349 1.32 6.96 24.02
C MET A 349 -0.10 6.91 24.55
N LYS A 350 -0.31 6.70 25.86
CA LYS A 350 -1.66 6.78 26.43
C LYS A 350 -2.26 8.18 26.24
N GLU A 351 -1.47 9.24 26.40
CA GLU A 351 -1.89 10.62 26.17
C GLU A 351 -2.29 10.84 24.71
N TYR A 352 -1.57 10.22 23.76
CA TYR A 352 -1.88 10.28 22.34
C TYR A 352 -3.19 9.54 21.97
N LEU A 353 -3.72 8.72 22.87
CA LEU A 353 -5.00 8.02 22.70
C LEU A 353 -6.16 8.73 23.41
N GLU A 354 -5.92 9.80 24.16
CA GLU A 354 -6.98 10.59 24.79
C GLU A 354 -7.62 11.53 23.75
N LYS A 355 -8.96 11.53 23.67
CA LYS A 355 -9.70 12.30 22.66
C LYS A 355 -9.91 13.76 23.05
#